data_AF-A0A929K7W4-F1
#
_entry.id   AF-A0A929K7W4-F1
#
_cell.length_a   1.000
_cell.length_b   1.000
_cell.length_c   1.000
_cell.angle_alpha   90.00
_cell.angle_beta   90.00
_cell.angle_gamma   90.00
#
_symmetry.space_group_name_H-M   'P 1'
#
loop_
_entity.id
_entity.type
_entity.pdbx_description
1 polymer ?
#
loop_
_entity_poly.entity_id
_entity_poly.type
_entity_poly.pdbx_seq_one_letter_code
_entity_poly.pdbx_strand_id
1 'polypeptide(L)'
;WGMPFMFIAFTFQSILSAKGDTVTPMYVNLFTVTLNVVLDPFLIFGWWRFPHLGVLGAALATIICQGIAASISLYLLFKGTKGIKITFNGLIPAWKWLKKIFKIGLPAAIGHSTTAFGFVLVMAIIGRVSNPETVIAAYGVGEKLINIIFIVVDGLGTGIITLIGQNLGANLINRVEEIARKSLWVVFLITLLEAALVLALRIPLFKLFIPGRPDIIAEGIHFLTIFTLGIPFFGLIGAIMALFRGSGHNVQPMIVDMVRLWGLRIPLAYFLGNQFG
;
A
#
# COMPACT_ATOMS: atom_id res chain seq x y z
N TRP A 1 15.74 -5.73 12.85
CA TRP A 1 16.83 -4.72 12.81
C TRP A 1 16.51 -3.50 11.96
N GLY A 2 15.83 -3.60 10.80
CA GLY A 2 15.50 -2.43 9.95
C GLY A 2 14.34 -1.54 10.42
N MET A 3 13.49 -1.99 11.35
CA MET A 3 12.26 -1.29 11.74
C MET A 3 12.47 0.20 12.12
N PRO A 4 13.46 0.59 12.96
CA PRO A 4 13.66 2.00 13.29
C PRO A 4 13.95 2.88 12.07
N PHE A 5 14.75 2.39 11.12
CA PHE A 5 15.05 3.12 9.88
C PHE A 5 13.82 3.27 8.99
N MET A 6 13.03 2.21 8.88
CA MET A 6 11.75 2.24 8.16
C MET A 6 10.79 3.27 8.76
N PHE A 7 10.66 3.33 10.09
CA PHE A 7 9.82 4.33 10.77
C PHE A 7 10.27 5.76 10.49
N ILE A 8 11.58 6.02 10.47
CA ILE A 8 12.12 7.34 10.13
C ILE A 8 11.76 7.72 8.69
N ALA A 9 11.97 6.81 7.73
CA ALA A 9 11.66 7.06 6.32
C ALA A 9 10.15 7.29 6.10
N PHE A 10 9.28 6.50 6.73
CA PHE A 10 7.82 6.67 6.66
C PHE A 10 7.34 7.96 7.34
N THR A 11 7.97 8.34 8.45
CA THR A 11 7.67 9.61 9.12
C THR A 11 8.06 10.78 8.23
N PHE A 12 9.24 10.72 7.61
CA PHE A 12 9.70 11.73 6.65
C PHE A 12 8.76 11.87 5.45
N GLN A 13 8.40 10.76 4.82
CA GLN A 13 7.41 10.73 3.73
C GLN A 13 6.11 11.39 4.18
N SER A 14 5.59 11.01 5.36
CA SER A 14 4.33 11.53 5.90
C SER A 14 4.39 13.03 6.17
N ILE A 15 5.50 13.53 6.72
CA ILE A 15 5.72 14.96 7.01
C ILE A 15 5.76 15.78 5.71
N LEU A 16 6.53 15.33 4.71
CA LEU A 16 6.65 16.06 3.44
C LEU A 16 5.37 15.97 2.61
N SER A 17 4.72 14.80 2.55
CA SER A 17 3.41 14.65 1.91
C SER A 17 2.37 15.56 2.57
N ALA A 18 2.31 15.64 3.89
CA ALA A 18 1.38 16.55 4.59
C ALA A 18 1.63 18.03 4.26
N LYS A 19 2.87 18.41 3.96
CA LYS A 19 3.24 19.74 3.47
C LYS A 19 2.92 19.96 1.99
N GLY A 20 2.66 18.90 1.23
CA GLY A 20 2.45 18.93 -0.22
C GLY A 20 3.72 18.72 -1.05
N ASP A 21 4.85 18.33 -0.42
CA ASP A 21 6.06 17.91 -1.13
C ASP A 21 6.08 16.38 -1.26
N THR A 22 5.49 15.87 -2.34
CA THR A 22 5.49 14.43 -2.66
C THR A 22 6.71 14.00 -3.48
N VAL A 23 7.40 14.96 -4.09
CA VAL A 23 8.49 14.73 -5.04
C VAL A 23 9.80 14.42 -4.33
N THR A 24 10.11 15.13 -3.24
CA THR A 24 11.36 14.90 -2.50
C THR A 24 11.43 13.48 -1.93
N PRO A 25 10.40 12.96 -1.22
CA PRO A 25 10.40 11.57 -0.80
C PRO A 25 10.46 10.57 -1.95
N MET A 26 9.81 10.87 -3.09
CA MET A 26 9.86 10.02 -4.29
C MET A 26 11.30 9.85 -4.78
N TYR A 27 12.09 10.91 -4.83
CA TYR A 27 13.50 10.81 -5.23
C TYR A 27 14.34 10.00 -4.24
N VAL A 28 14.09 10.14 -2.93
CA VAL A 28 14.77 9.31 -1.92
C VAL A 28 14.42 7.84 -2.12
N ASN A 29 13.14 7.51 -2.33
CA ASN A 29 12.70 6.14 -2.59
C ASN A 29 13.26 5.59 -3.91
N LEU A 30 13.28 6.39 -4.97
CA LEU A 30 13.83 5.97 -6.26
C LEU A 30 15.32 5.64 -6.14
N PHE A 31 16.08 6.48 -5.45
CA PHE A 31 17.50 6.23 -5.19
C PHE A 31 17.71 4.95 -4.38
N THR A 32 16.95 4.75 -3.31
CA THR A 32 17.15 3.60 -2.40
C THR A 32 16.68 2.28 -3.03
N VAL A 33 15.61 2.31 -3.84
CA VAL A 33 15.16 1.15 -4.64
C VAL A 33 16.19 0.82 -5.71
N THR A 34 16.72 1.82 -6.42
CA THR A 34 17.78 1.60 -7.42
C THR A 34 19.01 0.99 -6.77
N LEU A 35 19.42 1.53 -5.61
CA LEU A 35 20.52 0.98 -4.84
C LEU A 35 20.24 -0.45 -4.39
N ASN A 36 19.00 -0.77 -3.99
CA ASN A 36 18.63 -2.12 -3.57
C ASN A 36 18.75 -3.12 -4.73
N VAL A 37 18.22 -2.77 -5.90
CA VAL A 37 18.34 -3.59 -7.13
C VAL A 37 19.81 -3.82 -7.50
N VAL A 38 20.68 -2.83 -7.28
CA VAL A 38 22.12 -2.97 -7.53
C VAL A 38 22.80 -3.85 -6.48
N LEU A 39 22.48 -3.71 -5.19
CA LEU A 39 23.11 -4.45 -4.09
C LEU A 39 22.70 -5.93 -4.04
N ASP A 40 21.48 -6.24 -4.44
CA ASP A 40 20.91 -7.59 -4.34
C ASP A 40 21.77 -8.65 -5.05
N PRO A 41 22.20 -8.50 -6.32
CA PRO A 41 23.05 -9.50 -6.97
C PRO A 41 24.39 -9.74 -6.26
N PHE A 42 25.02 -8.71 -5.69
CA PHE A 42 26.29 -8.85 -4.98
C PHE A 42 26.11 -9.62 -3.67
N LEU A 43 25.05 -9.33 -2.92
CA LEU A 43 24.85 -9.92 -1.59
C LEU A 43 24.14 -11.28 -1.65
N ILE A 44 23.22 -11.48 -2.59
CA ILE A 44 22.48 -12.74 -2.74
C ILE A 44 23.39 -13.80 -3.37
N PHE A 45 23.90 -13.51 -4.58
CA PHE A 45 24.68 -14.47 -5.37
C PHE A 45 26.17 -14.49 -5.02
N GLY A 46 26.64 -13.59 -4.16
CA GLY A 46 28.05 -13.48 -3.80
C GLY A 46 28.93 -13.04 -4.98
N TRP A 47 28.44 -12.13 -5.81
CA TRP A 47 29.22 -11.65 -6.96
C TRP A 47 30.50 -10.94 -6.49
N TRP A 48 31.61 -11.16 -7.22
CA TRP A 48 32.93 -10.57 -6.98
C TRP A 48 33.64 -11.10 -5.71
N ARG A 49 33.63 -10.34 -4.63
CA ARG A 49 34.34 -10.64 -3.35
C ARG A 49 33.38 -10.91 -2.20
N PHE A 50 32.08 -10.88 -2.46
CA PHE A 50 31.06 -11.06 -1.45
C PHE A 50 30.77 -12.55 -1.24
N PRO A 51 30.55 -13.00 0.01
CA PRO A 51 30.07 -14.35 0.27
C PRO A 51 28.65 -14.54 -0.30
N HIS A 52 28.32 -15.77 -0.69
CA HIS A 52 26.97 -16.10 -1.16
C HIS A 52 25.99 -16.18 0.02
N LEU A 53 25.34 -15.05 0.36
CA LEU A 53 24.48 -14.96 1.55
C LEU A 53 23.01 -15.35 1.27
N GLY A 54 22.62 -15.54 0.01
CA GLY A 54 21.25 -15.93 -0.36
C GLY A 54 20.18 -14.99 0.23
N VAL A 55 19.19 -15.56 0.92
CA VAL A 55 18.09 -14.81 1.56
C VAL A 55 18.59 -13.82 2.62
N LEU A 56 19.67 -14.14 3.34
CA LEU A 56 20.27 -13.24 4.31
C LEU A 56 20.88 -12.01 3.62
N GLY A 57 21.45 -12.21 2.42
CA GLY A 57 21.95 -11.12 1.57
C GLY A 57 20.86 -10.13 1.17
N ALA A 58 19.69 -10.64 0.73
CA ALA A 58 18.54 -9.81 0.38
C ALA A 58 18.03 -8.99 1.58
N ALA A 59 17.95 -9.61 2.77
CA ALA A 59 17.56 -8.93 3.98
C ALA A 59 18.55 -7.83 4.38
N LEU A 60 19.86 -8.10 4.25
CA LEU A 60 20.91 -7.13 4.55
C LEU A 60 20.89 -5.95 3.58
N ALA A 61 20.76 -6.20 2.28
CA ALA A 61 20.60 -5.16 1.25
C ALA A 61 19.44 -4.22 1.58
N THR A 62 18.31 -4.80 1.97
CA THR A 62 17.11 -4.04 2.35
C THR A 62 17.36 -3.15 3.57
N ILE A 63 18.01 -3.67 4.62
CA ILE A 63 18.32 -2.91 5.83
C ILE A 63 19.30 -1.76 5.52
N ILE A 64 20.31 -2.00 4.67
CA ILE A 64 21.26 -0.96 4.24
C ILE A 64 20.52 0.15 3.50
N CYS A 65 19.66 -0.18 2.54
CA CYS A 65 18.88 0.82 1.81
C CYS A 65 17.92 1.60 2.72
N GLN A 66 17.29 0.93 3.70
CA GLN A 66 16.47 1.60 4.71
C GLN A 66 17.31 2.55 5.59
N GLY A 67 18.51 2.14 6.01
CA GLY A 67 19.43 2.97 6.78
C GLY A 67 19.87 4.22 6.00
N ILE A 68 20.16 4.06 4.70
CA ILE A 68 20.50 5.18 3.82
C ILE A 68 19.30 6.11 3.62
N ALA A 69 18.10 5.56 3.37
CA ALA A 69 16.86 6.33 3.28
C ALA A 69 16.64 7.18 4.55
N ALA A 70 16.71 6.54 5.71
CA ALA A 70 16.56 7.19 7.01
C ALA A 70 17.62 8.29 7.23
N SER A 71 18.86 8.05 6.83
CA SER A 71 19.95 9.02 6.95
C SER A 71 19.73 10.25 6.08
N ILE A 72 19.34 10.05 4.81
CA ILE A 72 19.00 11.14 3.89
C ILE A 72 17.79 11.92 4.41
N SER A 73 16.75 11.21 4.85
CA SER A 73 15.54 11.81 5.44
C SER A 73 15.86 12.69 6.65
N LEU A 74 16.66 12.19 7.61
CA LEU A 74 17.07 12.97 8.78
C LEU A 74 17.91 14.18 8.37
N TYR A 75 18.88 14.00 7.48
CA TYR A 75 19.71 15.10 7.01
C TYR A 75 18.87 16.24 6.42
N LEU A 76 17.89 15.92 5.55
CA LEU A 76 17.00 16.92 4.96
C LEU A 76 16.12 17.63 6.00
N LEU A 77 15.64 16.89 7.02
CA LEU A 77 14.85 17.45 8.12
C LEU A 77 15.67 18.34 9.05
N PHE A 78 16.92 17.98 9.37
CA PHE A 78 17.80 18.80 10.21
C PHE A 78 18.32 20.05 9.47
N LYS A 79 18.59 19.94 8.17
CA LYS A 79 19.03 21.07 7.35
C LYS A 79 17.92 22.11 7.15
N GLY A 80 16.65 21.69 7.20
CA GLY A 80 15.50 22.59 7.07
C GLY A 80 15.22 23.04 5.64
N THR A 81 15.87 22.46 4.64
CA THR A 81 15.79 22.88 3.21
C THR A 81 14.39 22.77 2.62
N LYS A 82 13.52 21.97 3.24
CA LYS A 82 12.13 21.77 2.81
C LYS A 82 11.14 22.48 3.74
N GLY A 83 11.57 23.55 4.41
CA GLY A 83 10.74 24.42 5.25
C GLY A 83 10.22 23.77 6.54
N ILE A 84 10.77 22.63 6.92
CA ILE A 84 10.57 21.99 8.22
C ILE A 84 11.97 21.69 8.75
N LYS A 85 12.35 22.35 9.85
CA LYS A 85 13.64 22.16 10.51
C LYS A 85 13.43 21.49 11.85
N ILE A 86 13.95 20.28 12.00
CA ILE A 86 13.97 19.60 13.30
C ILE A 86 15.11 20.18 14.13
N THR A 87 14.82 20.44 15.40
CA THR A 87 15.81 20.82 16.40
C THR A 87 15.75 19.81 17.54
N PHE A 88 16.87 19.61 18.24
CA PHE A 88 16.91 18.66 19.37
C PHE A 88 15.90 19.03 20.47
N ASN A 89 15.70 20.32 20.75
CA ASN A 89 14.70 20.78 21.71
C ASN A 89 13.25 20.53 21.22
N GLY A 90 13.03 20.47 19.90
CA GLY A 90 11.74 20.12 19.31
C GLY A 90 11.40 18.63 19.32
N LEU A 91 12.33 17.77 19.72
CA LEU A 91 12.10 16.32 19.86
C LEU A 91 11.52 15.94 21.24
N ILE A 92 11.39 16.90 22.15
CA ILE A 92 10.80 16.67 23.48
C ILE A 92 9.30 16.32 23.30
N PRO A 93 8.85 15.14 23.76
CA PRO A 93 7.47 14.72 23.56
C PRO A 93 6.47 15.65 24.24
N ALA A 94 5.65 16.33 23.44
CA ALA A 94 4.52 17.10 23.93
C ALA A 94 3.29 16.19 24.10
N TRP A 95 2.88 15.93 25.34
CA TRP A 95 1.79 14.99 25.66
C TRP A 95 0.47 15.28 24.93
N LYS A 96 0.14 16.56 24.75
CA LYS A 96 -1.04 17.02 23.99
C LYS A 96 -1.03 16.50 22.55
N TRP A 97 0.11 16.60 21.87
CA TRP A 97 0.28 16.15 20.49
C TRP A 97 0.36 14.63 20.41
N LEU A 98 1.04 13.99 21.36
CA LEU A 98 1.14 12.54 21.43
C LEU A 98 -0.26 11.89 21.52
N LYS A 99 -1.12 12.38 22.44
CA LYS A 99 -2.52 11.94 22.55
C LYS A 99 -3.29 12.09 21.24
N LYS A 100 -3.08 13.19 20.50
CA LYS A 100 -3.73 13.42 19.20
C LYS A 100 -3.26 12.44 18.14
N ILE A 101 -1.94 12.17 18.07
CA ILE A 101 -1.36 11.17 17.17
C ILE A 101 -1.96 9.80 17.45
N PHE A 102 -2.01 9.36 18.71
CA PHE A 102 -2.60 8.07 19.07
C PHE A 102 -4.10 8.00 18.77
N LYS A 103 -4.87 9.06 19.04
CA LYS A 103 -6.31 9.10 18.75
C LYS A 103 -6.62 8.91 17.26
N ILE A 104 -5.73 9.38 16.39
CA ILE A 104 -5.88 9.32 14.92
C ILE A 104 -5.26 8.04 14.36
N GLY A 105 -4.04 7.70 14.80
CA GLY A 105 -3.25 6.59 14.26
C GLY A 105 -3.64 5.21 14.79
N LEU A 106 -4.11 5.10 16.03
CA LEU A 106 -4.45 3.81 16.62
C LEU A 106 -5.64 3.12 15.89
N PRO A 107 -6.76 3.80 15.58
CA PRO A 107 -7.81 3.20 14.76
C PRO A 107 -7.33 2.74 13.38
N ALA A 108 -6.49 3.55 12.72
CA ALA A 108 -5.93 3.19 11.42
C ALA A 108 -5.01 1.95 11.52
N ALA A 109 -4.19 1.87 12.56
CA ALA A 109 -3.32 0.72 12.81
C ALA A 109 -4.12 -0.55 13.10
N ILE A 110 -5.21 -0.45 13.87
CA ILE A 110 -6.13 -1.57 14.13
C ILE A 110 -6.77 -2.04 12.82
N GLY A 111 -7.30 -1.13 12.01
CA GLY A 111 -7.89 -1.46 10.71
C GLY A 111 -6.93 -2.20 9.78
N HIS A 112 -5.70 -1.71 9.66
CA HIS A 112 -4.65 -2.36 8.85
C HIS A 112 -4.24 -3.73 9.42
N SER A 113 -4.02 -3.84 10.73
CA SER A 113 -3.62 -5.10 11.37
C SER A 113 -4.71 -6.17 11.25
N THR A 114 -5.97 -5.75 11.42
CA THR A 114 -7.15 -6.61 11.29
C THR A 114 -7.34 -7.07 9.85
N THR A 115 -7.00 -6.21 8.89
CA THR A 115 -6.99 -6.56 7.46
C THR A 115 -5.91 -7.60 7.15
N ALA A 116 -4.69 -7.37 7.61
CA ALA A 116 -3.58 -8.30 7.43
C ALA A 116 -3.89 -9.69 8.02
N PHE A 117 -4.46 -9.73 9.22
CA PHE A 117 -4.87 -10.99 9.85
C PHE A 117 -6.02 -11.68 9.11
N GLY A 118 -7.01 -10.92 8.63
CA GLY A 118 -8.11 -11.50 7.86
C GLY A 118 -7.66 -12.14 6.53
N PHE A 119 -6.61 -11.61 5.89
CA PHE A 119 -6.02 -12.25 4.70
C PHE A 119 -5.40 -13.63 5.00
N VAL A 120 -4.84 -13.84 6.20
CA VAL A 120 -4.36 -15.17 6.62
C VAL A 120 -5.53 -16.18 6.62
N LEU A 121 -6.69 -15.77 7.11
CA LEU A 121 -7.89 -16.62 7.12
C LEU A 121 -8.44 -16.87 5.71
N VAL A 122 -8.42 -15.86 4.83
CA VAL A 122 -8.80 -16.03 3.42
C VAL A 122 -7.90 -17.07 2.75
N MET A 123 -6.58 -17.01 2.97
CA MET A 123 -5.67 -18.03 2.42
C MET A 123 -5.89 -19.42 3.04
N ALA A 124 -6.24 -19.50 4.33
CA ALA A 124 -6.59 -20.76 4.96
C ALA A 124 -7.88 -21.38 4.36
N ILE A 125 -8.84 -20.56 3.93
CA ILE A 125 -10.05 -21.02 3.23
C ILE A 125 -9.69 -21.52 1.83
N ILE A 126 -8.92 -20.72 1.07
CA ILE A 126 -8.45 -21.10 -0.27
C ILE A 126 -7.65 -22.41 -0.23
N GLY A 127 -6.85 -22.64 0.80
CA GLY A 127 -6.09 -23.88 0.96
C GLY A 127 -6.90 -25.15 1.21
N ARG A 128 -8.23 -25.05 1.38
CA ARG A 128 -9.13 -26.19 1.59
C ARG A 128 -9.91 -26.60 0.35
N VAL A 129 -9.77 -25.88 -0.76
CA VAL A 129 -10.42 -26.24 -2.03
C VAL A 129 -9.79 -27.50 -2.65
N SER A 130 -10.50 -28.15 -3.55
CA SER A 130 -10.11 -29.45 -4.13
C SER A 130 -8.79 -29.44 -4.92
N ASN A 131 -8.38 -28.29 -5.46
CA ASN A 131 -7.12 -28.13 -6.20
C ASN A 131 -6.28 -26.95 -5.63
N PRO A 132 -5.78 -27.08 -4.39
CA PRO A 132 -5.21 -25.96 -3.66
C PRO A 132 -3.89 -25.47 -4.29
N GLU A 133 -3.08 -26.35 -4.88
CA GLU A 133 -1.83 -25.94 -5.55
C GLU A 133 -2.10 -24.98 -6.70
N THR A 134 -3.05 -25.32 -7.58
CA THR A 134 -3.39 -24.52 -8.75
C THR A 134 -4.02 -23.18 -8.34
N VAL A 135 -4.98 -23.22 -7.41
CA VAL A 135 -5.72 -22.03 -6.97
C VAL A 135 -4.83 -21.08 -6.17
N ILE A 136 -3.99 -21.59 -5.26
CA ILE A 136 -3.04 -20.75 -4.50
C ILE A 136 -2.02 -20.12 -5.44
N ALA A 137 -1.50 -20.85 -6.42
CA ALA A 137 -0.55 -20.29 -7.40
C ALA A 137 -1.20 -19.22 -8.28
N ALA A 138 -2.43 -19.47 -8.77
CA ALA A 138 -3.20 -18.52 -9.55
C ALA A 138 -3.51 -17.25 -8.74
N TYR A 139 -3.94 -17.41 -7.48
CA TYR A 139 -4.16 -16.30 -6.57
C TYR A 139 -2.87 -15.52 -6.31
N GLY A 140 -1.73 -16.18 -6.09
CA GLY A 140 -0.45 -15.51 -5.84
C GLY A 140 0.02 -14.63 -7.00
N VAL A 141 -0.19 -15.06 -8.25
CA VAL A 141 0.05 -14.21 -9.43
C VAL A 141 -1.00 -13.10 -9.51
N GLY A 142 -2.27 -13.44 -9.32
CA GLY A 142 -3.37 -12.48 -9.31
C GLY A 142 -3.16 -11.37 -8.29
N GLU A 143 -2.70 -11.69 -7.08
CA GLU A 143 -2.41 -10.75 -6.01
C GLU A 143 -1.31 -9.76 -6.41
N LYS A 144 -0.23 -10.22 -7.08
CA LYS A 144 0.80 -9.33 -7.62
C LYS A 144 0.24 -8.34 -8.63
N LEU A 145 -0.62 -8.80 -9.53
CA LEU A 145 -1.29 -7.94 -10.51
C LEU A 145 -2.22 -6.94 -9.82
N ILE A 146 -2.98 -7.40 -8.83
CA ILE A 146 -3.86 -6.56 -8.00
C ILE A 146 -3.04 -5.49 -7.27
N ASN A 147 -1.92 -5.84 -6.65
CA ASN A 147 -1.06 -4.90 -5.94
C ASN A 147 -0.57 -3.78 -6.87
N ILE A 148 -0.24 -4.08 -8.14
CA ILE A 148 0.14 -3.06 -9.13
C ILE A 148 -1.00 -2.07 -9.38
N ILE A 149 -2.24 -2.55 -9.50
CA ILE A 149 -3.43 -1.70 -9.68
C ILE A 149 -3.62 -0.79 -8.45
N PHE A 150 -3.49 -1.34 -7.24
CA PHE A 150 -3.70 -0.58 -6.01
C PHE A 150 -2.63 0.50 -5.76
N ILE A 151 -1.43 0.41 -6.34
CA ILE A 151 -0.42 1.48 -6.26
C ILE A 151 -0.98 2.82 -6.76
N VAL A 152 -1.76 2.81 -7.84
CA VAL A 152 -2.33 4.04 -8.40
C VAL A 152 -3.41 4.61 -7.47
N VAL A 153 -4.26 3.74 -6.92
CA VAL A 153 -5.29 4.12 -5.95
C VAL A 153 -4.66 4.73 -4.68
N ASP A 154 -3.59 4.12 -4.16
CA ASP A 154 -2.88 4.60 -2.98
C ASP A 154 -2.16 5.94 -3.24
N GLY A 155 -1.58 6.10 -4.44
CA GLY A 155 -0.97 7.34 -4.90
C GLY A 155 -1.98 8.49 -4.95
N LEU A 156 -3.12 8.28 -5.61
CA LEU A 156 -4.22 9.24 -5.66
C LEU A 156 -4.77 9.52 -4.25
N GLY A 157 -4.93 8.48 -3.42
CA GLY A 157 -5.38 8.58 -2.03
C GLY A 157 -4.49 9.47 -1.19
N THR A 158 -3.17 9.38 -1.33
CA THR A 158 -2.20 10.25 -0.63
C THR A 158 -2.38 11.73 -1.02
N GLY A 159 -2.63 11.98 -2.31
CA GLY A 159 -2.95 13.33 -2.80
C GLY A 159 -4.25 13.86 -2.20
N ILE A 160 -5.32 13.05 -2.18
CA ILE A 160 -6.62 13.39 -1.59
C ILE A 160 -6.46 13.71 -0.09
N ILE A 161 -5.79 12.85 0.68
CA ILE A 161 -5.54 13.05 2.12
C ILE A 161 -4.87 14.41 2.37
N THR A 162 -3.85 14.73 1.57
CA THR A 162 -3.09 15.98 1.69
C THR A 162 -3.96 17.19 1.36
N LEU A 163 -4.65 17.17 0.21
CA LEU A 163 -5.49 18.28 -0.23
C LEU A 163 -6.65 18.55 0.74
N ILE A 164 -7.32 17.51 1.21
CA ILE A 164 -8.40 17.61 2.20
C ILE A 164 -7.87 18.15 3.52
N GLY A 165 -6.78 17.57 4.04
CA GLY A 165 -6.20 17.99 5.32
C GLY A 165 -5.76 19.45 5.32
N GLN A 166 -5.12 19.92 4.23
CA GLN A 166 -4.69 21.31 4.09
C GLN A 166 -5.87 22.28 3.95
N ASN A 167 -6.87 21.95 3.11
CA ASN A 167 -8.01 22.85 2.89
C ASN A 167 -8.95 22.89 4.11
N LEU A 168 -9.15 21.78 4.82
CA LEU A 168 -9.85 21.78 6.10
C LEU A 168 -9.10 22.59 7.16
N GLY A 169 -7.77 22.42 7.25
CA GLY A 169 -6.92 23.21 8.16
C GLY A 169 -6.95 24.71 7.86
N ALA A 170 -7.13 25.10 6.60
CA ALA A 170 -7.29 26.49 6.15
C ALA A 170 -8.74 26.99 6.19
N ASN A 171 -9.70 26.18 6.69
CA ASN A 171 -11.12 26.48 6.75
C ASN A 171 -11.78 26.78 5.38
N LEU A 172 -11.25 26.20 4.30
CA LEU A 172 -11.71 26.39 2.92
C LEU A 172 -12.73 25.29 2.53
N ILE A 173 -13.87 25.25 3.21
CA ILE A 173 -14.86 24.16 3.08
C ILE A 173 -15.36 23.97 1.64
N ASN A 174 -15.62 25.05 0.91
CA ASN A 174 -16.05 24.97 -0.50
C ASN A 174 -15.02 24.22 -1.37
N ARG A 175 -13.73 24.42 -1.11
CA ARG A 175 -12.66 23.69 -1.83
C ARG A 175 -12.61 22.23 -1.41
N VAL A 176 -12.87 21.92 -0.14
CA VAL A 176 -12.94 20.53 0.36
C VAL A 176 -14.03 19.75 -0.38
N GLU A 177 -15.22 20.32 -0.54
CA GLU A 177 -16.33 19.69 -1.28
C GLU A 177 -16.00 19.50 -2.76
N GLU A 178 -15.35 20.49 -3.38
CA GLU A 178 -14.92 20.41 -4.77
C GLU A 178 -13.86 19.32 -4.97
N ILE A 179 -12.86 19.25 -4.08
CA ILE A 179 -11.84 18.19 -4.07
C ILE A 179 -12.50 16.81 -3.90
N ALA A 180 -13.46 16.68 -2.97
CA ALA A 180 -14.16 15.43 -2.76
C ALA A 180 -14.90 14.98 -4.03
N ARG A 181 -15.69 15.85 -4.64
CA ARG A 181 -16.43 15.53 -5.86
C ARG A 181 -15.52 15.19 -7.04
N LYS A 182 -14.50 16.01 -7.29
CA LYS A 182 -13.56 15.81 -8.41
C LYS A 182 -12.71 14.56 -8.23
N SER A 183 -12.22 14.30 -7.01
CA SER A 183 -11.40 13.13 -6.74
C SER A 183 -12.15 11.82 -6.94
N LEU A 184 -13.42 11.74 -6.52
CA LEU A 184 -14.26 10.56 -6.78
C LEU A 184 -14.40 10.28 -8.28
N TRP A 185 -14.67 11.31 -9.08
CA TRP A 185 -14.75 11.18 -10.54
C TRP A 185 -13.43 10.77 -11.18
N VAL A 186 -12.32 11.43 -10.80
CA VAL A 186 -10.99 11.13 -11.34
C VAL A 186 -10.57 9.71 -10.99
N VAL A 187 -10.72 9.30 -9.74
CA VAL A 187 -10.35 7.94 -9.29
C VAL A 187 -11.22 6.91 -10.00
N PHE A 188 -12.53 7.14 -10.13
CA PHE A 188 -13.42 6.22 -10.85
C PHE A 188 -13.01 6.06 -12.31
N LEU A 189 -12.72 7.16 -13.02
CA LEU A 189 -12.32 7.11 -14.42
C LEU A 189 -10.97 6.40 -14.61
N ILE A 190 -9.99 6.69 -13.76
CA ILE A 190 -8.67 6.04 -13.81
C ILE A 190 -8.82 4.54 -13.56
N THR A 191 -9.51 4.16 -12.49
CA THR A 191 -9.70 2.74 -12.13
C THR A 191 -10.58 1.99 -13.12
N LEU A 192 -11.49 2.68 -13.82
CA LEU A 192 -12.25 2.11 -14.94
C LEU A 192 -11.35 1.83 -16.15
N LEU A 193 -10.43 2.74 -16.49
CA LEU A 193 -9.46 2.52 -17.55
C LEU A 193 -8.48 1.40 -17.18
N GLU A 194 -8.03 1.34 -15.94
CA GLU A 194 -7.20 0.25 -15.42
C GLU A 194 -7.93 -1.10 -15.51
N ALA A 195 -9.21 -1.13 -15.13
CA ALA A 195 -10.03 -2.34 -15.26
C ALA A 195 -10.11 -2.80 -16.72
N ALA A 196 -10.37 -1.89 -17.66
CA ALA A 196 -10.40 -2.23 -19.08
C ALA A 196 -9.05 -2.75 -19.59
N LEU A 197 -7.94 -2.12 -19.18
CA LEU A 197 -6.59 -2.52 -19.55
C LEU A 197 -6.24 -3.90 -19.00
N VAL A 198 -6.53 -4.15 -17.72
CA VAL A 198 -6.30 -5.43 -17.05
C VAL A 198 -7.14 -6.52 -17.69
N LEU A 199 -8.40 -6.24 -18.02
CA LEU A 199 -9.25 -7.18 -18.73
C LEU A 199 -8.66 -7.52 -20.09
N ALA A 200 -8.22 -6.53 -20.88
CA ALA A 200 -7.63 -6.75 -22.20
C ALA A 200 -6.32 -7.55 -22.12
N LEU A 201 -5.49 -7.32 -21.10
CA LEU A 201 -4.16 -7.90 -20.95
C LEU A 201 -4.11 -9.13 -20.01
N ARG A 202 -5.23 -9.59 -19.46
CA ARG A 202 -5.25 -10.68 -18.45
C ARG A 202 -4.48 -11.94 -18.88
N ILE A 203 -4.62 -12.34 -20.15
CA ILE A 203 -3.95 -13.54 -20.69
C ILE A 203 -2.43 -13.35 -20.79
N PRO A 204 -1.89 -12.33 -21.49
CA PRO A 204 -0.45 -12.12 -21.56
C PRO A 204 0.16 -11.82 -20.19
N LEU A 205 -0.55 -11.14 -19.29
CA LEU A 205 -0.10 -10.90 -17.92
C LEU A 205 0.14 -12.23 -17.18
N PHE A 206 -0.83 -13.14 -17.16
CA PHE A 206 -0.64 -14.45 -16.49
C PHE A 206 0.45 -15.31 -17.15
N LYS A 207 0.54 -15.30 -18.48
CA LYS A 207 1.59 -16.03 -19.21
C LYS A 207 3.01 -15.54 -18.89
N LEU A 208 3.17 -14.25 -18.58
CA LEU A 208 4.47 -13.68 -18.20
C LEU A 208 4.97 -14.21 -16.85
N PHE A 209 4.06 -14.38 -15.88
CA PHE A 209 4.42 -14.80 -14.53
C PHE A 209 4.58 -16.31 -14.38
N ILE A 210 3.73 -17.11 -15.04
CA ILE A 210 3.79 -18.58 -14.98
C ILE A 210 3.68 -19.15 -16.40
N PRO A 211 4.78 -19.11 -17.18
CA PRO A 211 4.82 -19.78 -18.47
C PRO A 211 4.73 -21.31 -18.27
N GLY A 212 3.99 -22.00 -19.15
CA GLY A 212 3.96 -23.47 -19.21
C GLY A 212 2.98 -24.18 -18.26
N ARG A 213 2.12 -23.46 -17.52
CA ARG A 213 1.06 -24.03 -16.66
C ARG A 213 -0.33 -23.56 -17.08
N PRO A 214 -0.94 -24.17 -18.13
CA PRO A 214 -2.23 -23.73 -18.67
C PRO A 214 -3.38 -23.86 -17.66
N ASP A 215 -3.29 -24.82 -16.74
CA ASP A 215 -4.18 -25.03 -15.59
C ASP A 215 -4.23 -23.79 -14.69
N ILE A 216 -3.07 -23.28 -14.27
CA ILE A 216 -2.96 -22.10 -13.40
C ILE A 216 -3.37 -20.83 -14.15
N ILE A 217 -3.02 -20.72 -15.43
CA ILE A 217 -3.37 -19.56 -16.26
C ILE A 217 -4.90 -19.46 -16.42
N ALA A 218 -5.59 -20.58 -16.67
CA ALA A 218 -7.05 -20.58 -16.82
C ALA A 218 -7.75 -20.13 -15.54
N GLU A 219 -7.32 -20.67 -14.39
CA GLU A 219 -7.84 -20.30 -13.07
C GLU A 219 -7.58 -18.81 -12.77
N GLY A 220 -6.36 -18.35 -13.04
CA GLY A 220 -5.96 -16.95 -12.86
C GLY A 220 -6.75 -15.97 -13.74
N ILE A 221 -7.01 -16.33 -14.99
CA ILE A 221 -7.86 -15.53 -15.89
C ILE A 221 -9.28 -15.46 -15.37
N HIS A 222 -9.84 -16.57 -14.88
CA HIS A 222 -11.19 -16.60 -14.31
C HIS A 222 -11.27 -15.66 -13.08
N PHE A 223 -10.34 -15.83 -12.14
CA PHE A 223 -10.19 -14.97 -10.97
C PHE A 223 -10.10 -13.48 -11.34
N LEU A 224 -9.17 -13.13 -12.24
CA LEU A 224 -8.93 -11.74 -12.59
C LEU A 224 -10.10 -11.13 -13.36
N THR A 225 -10.82 -11.92 -14.18
CA THR A 225 -12.03 -11.46 -14.89
C THR A 225 -13.10 -11.03 -13.89
N ILE A 226 -13.36 -11.84 -12.85
CA ILE A 226 -14.32 -11.51 -11.80
C ILE A 226 -13.83 -10.30 -11.00
N PHE A 227 -12.56 -10.29 -10.60
CA PHE A 227 -12.00 -9.21 -9.79
C PHE A 227 -12.04 -7.85 -10.50
N THR A 228 -11.80 -7.85 -11.80
CA THR A 228 -11.72 -6.63 -12.63
C THR A 228 -13.02 -5.84 -12.62
N LEU A 229 -14.16 -6.50 -12.52
CA LEU A 229 -15.47 -5.84 -12.39
C LEU A 229 -15.58 -5.00 -11.10
N GLY A 230 -14.82 -5.37 -10.07
CA GLY A 230 -14.78 -4.67 -8.78
C GLY A 230 -13.81 -3.50 -8.72
N ILE A 231 -12.82 -3.41 -9.63
CA ILE A 231 -11.72 -2.42 -9.56
C ILE A 231 -12.25 -0.97 -9.45
N PRO A 232 -13.22 -0.51 -10.28
CA PRO A 232 -13.71 0.87 -10.18
C PRO A 232 -14.36 1.17 -8.83
N PHE A 233 -15.04 0.19 -8.24
CA PHE A 233 -15.68 0.32 -6.94
C PHE A 233 -14.67 0.30 -5.80
N PHE A 234 -13.61 -0.50 -5.90
CA PHE A 234 -12.49 -0.44 -4.96
C PHE A 234 -11.79 0.92 -5.02
N GLY A 235 -11.63 1.49 -6.22
CA GLY A 235 -11.16 2.86 -6.40
C GLY A 235 -12.01 3.88 -5.66
N LEU A 236 -13.33 3.86 -5.87
CA LEU A 236 -14.26 4.74 -5.18
C LEU A 236 -14.21 4.58 -3.66
N ILE A 237 -14.20 3.35 -3.16
CA ILE A 237 -14.05 3.08 -1.72
C ILE A 237 -12.73 3.66 -1.22
N GLY A 238 -11.62 3.42 -1.92
CA GLY A 238 -10.30 3.96 -1.59
C GLY A 238 -10.30 5.48 -1.51
N ALA A 239 -10.91 6.16 -2.48
CA ALA A 239 -11.07 7.61 -2.47
C ALA A 239 -11.90 8.10 -1.28
N ILE A 240 -13.03 7.46 -0.97
CA ILE A 240 -13.85 7.78 0.21
C ILE A 240 -13.05 7.59 1.50
N MET A 241 -12.30 6.49 1.61
CA MET A 241 -11.42 6.27 2.77
C MET A 241 -10.36 7.37 2.88
N ALA A 242 -9.77 7.80 1.76
CA ALA A 242 -8.81 8.89 1.72
C ALA A 242 -9.42 10.23 2.17
N LEU A 243 -10.67 10.54 1.79
CA LEU A 243 -11.40 11.73 2.27
C LEU A 243 -11.57 11.70 3.79
N PHE A 244 -12.04 10.58 4.35
CA PHE A 244 -12.21 10.41 5.79
C PHE A 244 -10.88 10.54 6.54
N ARG A 245 -9.84 9.84 6.08
CA ARG A 245 -8.49 9.90 6.68
C ARG A 245 -7.92 11.33 6.62
N GLY A 246 -8.06 12.02 5.48
CA GLY A 246 -7.64 13.41 5.30
C GLY A 246 -8.34 14.39 6.23
N SER A 247 -9.60 14.14 6.58
CA SER A 247 -10.36 14.93 7.56
C SER A 247 -10.03 14.60 9.03
N GLY A 248 -9.20 13.59 9.28
CA GLY A 248 -8.85 13.11 10.63
C GLY A 248 -9.83 12.08 11.22
N HIS A 249 -10.89 11.73 10.50
CA HIS A 249 -11.91 10.76 10.91
C HIS A 249 -11.50 9.33 10.53
N ASN A 250 -10.62 8.72 11.33
CA ASN A 250 -10.04 7.40 11.02
C ASN A 250 -10.83 6.21 11.57
N VAL A 251 -11.82 6.44 12.44
CA VAL A 251 -12.66 5.39 13.02
C VAL A 251 -13.63 4.82 11.97
N GLN A 252 -14.19 5.68 11.13
CA GLN A 252 -15.15 5.28 10.10
C GLN A 252 -14.48 4.37 9.05
N PRO A 253 -13.31 4.70 8.49
CA PRO A 253 -12.55 3.77 7.66
C PRO A 253 -12.26 2.44 8.33
N MET A 254 -11.85 2.45 9.60
CA MET A 254 -11.58 1.23 10.36
C MET A 254 -12.81 0.33 10.42
N ILE A 255 -13.98 0.88 10.78
CA ILE A 255 -15.23 0.11 10.85
C ILE A 255 -15.59 -0.47 9.48
N VAL A 256 -15.49 0.33 8.41
CA VAL A 256 -15.81 -0.12 7.05
C VAL A 256 -14.88 -1.26 6.62
N ASP A 257 -13.56 -1.12 6.85
CA ASP A 257 -12.59 -2.18 6.53
C ASP A 257 -12.86 -3.46 7.33
N MET A 258 -13.19 -3.34 8.61
CA MET A 258 -13.52 -4.48 9.47
C MET A 258 -14.81 -5.18 9.02
N VAL A 259 -15.90 -4.44 8.81
CA VAL A 259 -17.18 -5.02 8.38
C VAL A 259 -17.05 -5.67 7.01
N ARG A 260 -16.39 -5.01 6.05
CA ARG A 260 -16.17 -5.54 4.70
C ARG A 260 -15.42 -6.87 4.74
N LEU A 261 -14.37 -6.97 5.55
CA LEU A 261 -13.55 -8.17 5.60
C LEU A 261 -14.15 -9.27 6.48
N TRP A 262 -14.46 -8.95 7.73
CA TRP A 262 -14.87 -9.91 8.75
C TRP A 262 -16.36 -10.20 8.73
N GLY A 263 -17.18 -9.18 8.50
CA GLY A 263 -18.64 -9.35 8.45
C GLY A 263 -19.11 -9.94 7.12
N LEU A 264 -18.43 -9.63 6.02
CA LEU A 264 -18.88 -10.01 4.68
C LEU A 264 -17.92 -10.99 4.01
N ARG A 265 -16.68 -10.59 3.72
CA ARG A 265 -15.78 -11.37 2.85
C ARG A 265 -15.46 -12.76 3.41
N ILE A 266 -15.06 -12.85 4.68
CA ILE A 266 -14.68 -14.14 5.30
C ILE A 266 -15.87 -15.10 5.39
N PRO A 267 -17.05 -14.69 5.93
CA PRO A 267 -18.22 -15.57 5.95
C PRO A 267 -18.66 -15.99 4.55
N LEU A 268 -18.75 -15.06 3.60
CA LEU A 268 -19.16 -15.38 2.22
C LEU A 268 -18.16 -16.33 1.55
N ALA A 269 -16.85 -16.12 1.72
CA ALA A 269 -15.84 -17.03 1.19
C ALA A 269 -15.96 -18.45 1.77
N TYR A 270 -16.23 -18.56 3.07
CA TYR A 270 -16.42 -19.86 3.72
C TYR A 270 -17.69 -20.57 3.24
N PHE A 271 -18.83 -19.87 3.16
CA PHE A 271 -20.09 -20.48 2.71
C PHE A 271 -20.08 -20.81 1.23
N LEU A 272 -19.61 -19.90 0.38
CA LEU A 272 -19.56 -20.11 -1.07
C LEU A 272 -18.50 -21.15 -1.45
N GLY A 273 -17.32 -21.14 -0.82
CA GLY A 273 -16.29 -22.15 -1.07
C GLY A 273 -16.74 -23.55 -0.70
N ASN A 274 -17.49 -23.72 0.40
CA ASN A 274 -18.04 -25.03 0.77
C ASN A 274 -19.17 -25.50 -0.16
N GLN A 275 -19.94 -24.59 -0.76
CA GLN A 275 -21.09 -24.96 -1.61
C GLN A 275 -20.74 -25.11 -3.10
N PHE A 276 -19.83 -24.27 -3.61
CA PHE A 276 -19.54 -24.15 -5.04
C PHE A 276 -18.10 -24.51 -5.42
N GLY A 277 -17.21 -24.71 -4.44
CA GLY A 277 -15.77 -24.92 -4.65
C GLY A 277 -15.00 -23.60 -4.58
#